data_AF-A0A3D2JV08-F1
#
_entry.id   AF-A0A3D2JV08-F1
#
_cell.length_a   1.000
_cell.length_b   1.000
_cell.length_c   1.000
_cell.angle_alpha   90.00
_cell.angle_beta   90.00
_cell.angle_gamma   90.00
#
_symmetry.space_group_name_H-M   'P 1'
#
loop_
_entity.id
_entity.type
_entity.pdbx_description
1 polymer ?
#
loop_
_entity_poly.entity_id
_entity_poly.type
_entity_poly.pdbx_seq_one_letter_code
_entity_poly.pdbx_strand_id
1 'polypeptide(L)' 'MEYRYIGSSGLRVTPICMGTMGFGTWSDKNESFRILDTAFDSGINFYDTAEVYPVPPTAELAG' A
#
# COMPACT_ATOMS: atom_id res chain seq x y z
N MET A 1 -12.67 13.31 -2.64
CA MET A 1 -12.16 12.08 -3.28
C MET A 1 -13.34 11.30 -3.84
N GLU A 2 -13.24 10.73 -5.04
CA GLU A 2 -14.23 9.76 -5.53
C GLU A 2 -14.00 8.39 -4.87
N TYR A 3 -15.06 7.61 -4.67
CA TYR A 3 -14.98 6.25 -4.11
C TYR A 3 -15.77 5.25 -4.95
N ARG A 4 -15.32 3.99 -4.95
CA ARG A 4 -15.95 2.86 -5.64
C ARG A 4 -16.20 1.72 -4.67
N TYR A 5 -17.25 0.93 -4.91
CA TYR A 5 -17.50 -0.28 -4.14
C TYR A 5 -16.62 -1.44 -4.63
N ILE A 6 -16.13 -2.27 -3.70
CA ILE A 6 -15.49 -3.54 -4.06
C ILE A 6 -16.58 -4.59 -4.28
N GLY A 7 -16.86 -4.92 -5.54
CA GLY A 7 -17.88 -5.90 -5.91
C GLY A 7 -19.25 -5.57 -5.30
N SER A 8 -19.91 -6.57 -4.72
CA SER A 8 -21.17 -6.42 -3.99
C SER A 8 -20.99 -6.18 -2.48
N SER A 9 -19.76 -5.91 -2.03
CA SER A 9 -19.49 -5.59 -0.62
C SER A 9 -19.85 -4.14 -0.27
N GLY A 10 -20.00 -3.86 1.02
CA GLY A 10 -20.17 -2.49 1.52
C GLY A 10 -18.88 -1.65 1.57
N LEU A 11 -17.73 -2.22 1.19
CA LEU A 11 -16.44 -1.52 1.24
C LEU A 11 -16.37 -0.46 0.13
N ARG A 12 -16.05 0.77 0.53
CA ARG A 12 -15.84 1.91 -0.38
C ARG A 12 -14.38 2.32 -0.38
N VAL A 13 -13.74 2.20 -1.53
CA VAL A 13 -12.32 2.45 -1.70
C VAL A 13 -12.04 3.55 -2.73
N THR A 14 -10.91 4.23 -2.61
CA THR A 14 -10.43 5.15 -3.65
C THR A 14 -10.19 4.41 -4.97
N PRO A 15 -10.38 5.07 -6.12
CA PRO A 15 -10.12 4.44 -7.42
C PRO A 15 -8.63 4.16 -7.66
N ILE A 16 -7.76 4.73 -6.82
CA ILE A 16 -6.32 4.48 -6.78
C ILE A 16 -6.01 3.66 -5.52
N CYS A 17 -5.25 2.58 -5.69
CA CYS A 17 -4.70 1.76 -4.61
C CYS A 17 -3.21 2.03 -4.45
N MET A 18 -2.75 2.19 -3.21
CA MET A 18 -1.33 2.37 -2.88
C MET A 18 -0.67 1.01 -2.60
N GLY A 19 0.15 0.54 -3.54
CA GLY A 19 0.91 -0.70 -3.39
C GLY A 19 2.18 -0.53 -2.56
N THR A 20 2.60 -1.58 -1.84
CA THR A 20 3.73 -1.53 -0.91
C THR A 20 4.90 -2.47 -1.26
N MET A 21 4.91 -3.09 -2.45
CA MET A 21 5.89 -4.12 -2.83
C MET A 21 7.36 -3.69 -2.78
N GLY A 22 7.67 -2.39 -2.83
CA GLY A 22 9.04 -1.85 -2.77
C GLY A 22 9.50 -1.45 -1.36
N PHE A 23 8.65 -1.55 -0.35
CA PHE A 23 8.94 -1.09 1.02
C PHE A 23 9.86 -2.07 1.73
N GLY A 24 11.07 -1.64 2.09
CA GLY A 24 12.12 -2.49 2.64
C GLY A 24 13.20 -2.88 1.64
N THR A 25 13.02 -2.62 0.33
CA THR A 25 14.05 -2.84 -0.71
C THR A 25 14.37 -1.57 -1.48
N TRP A 26 13.43 -1.08 -2.29
CA TRP A 26 13.62 0.13 -3.11
C TRP A 26 13.42 1.41 -2.31
N SER A 27 12.63 1.32 -1.24
CA SER A 27 12.41 2.40 -0.28
C SER A 27 12.77 1.89 1.10
N ASP A 28 13.63 2.64 1.79
CA ASP A 28 13.89 2.38 3.21
C ASP A 28 12.66 2.72 4.06
N LYS A 29 12.72 2.38 5.35
CA LYS A 29 11.62 2.59 6.28
C LYS A 29 11.11 4.04 6.26
N ASN A 30 12.02 5.02 6.31
CA ASN A 30 11.63 6.44 6.40
C ASN A 30 10.97 6.92 5.11
N GLU A 31 11.48 6.49 3.96
CA GLU A 31 10.85 6.80 2.67
C GLU A 31 9.48 6.11 2.53
N SER A 32 9.36 4.85 2.93
CA SER A 32 8.08 4.15 2.96
C SER A 32 7.03 4.90 3.79
N PHE A 33 7.41 5.41 4.97
CA PHE A 33 6.50 6.25 5.78
C PHE A 33 6.13 7.55 5.08
N ARG A 34 7.09 8.27 4.48
CA ARG A 34 6.79 9.50 3.72
C ARG A 34 5.82 9.24 2.56
N ILE A 35 5.94 8.12 1.87
CA ILE A 35 5.03 7.70 0.80
C ILE A 35 3.63 7.42 1.37
N LEU A 36 3.54 6.68 2.48
CA LEU A 36 2.27 6.38 3.14
C LEU A 36 1.56 7.64 3.66
N ASP A 37 2.30 8.55 4.28
CA ASP A 37 1.79 9.83 4.77
C ASP A 37 1.24 10.66 3.61
N THR A 38 1.99 10.76 2.50
CA THR A 38 1.55 11.48 1.30
C THR A 38 0.27 10.87 0.71
N ALA A 39 0.19 9.54 0.65
CA ALA A 39 -1.00 8.84 0.16
C ALA A 39 -2.22 9.11 1.06
N PHE A 40 -2.02 9.04 2.38
CA PHE A 40 -3.05 9.30 3.38
C PHE A 40 -3.55 10.74 3.32
N ASP A 41 -2.65 11.72 3.29
CA ASP A 41 -2.97 13.15 3.20
C ASP A 41 -3.70 13.47 1.89
N SER A 42 -3.42 12.72 0.83
CA SER A 42 -4.13 12.80 -0.45
C SER A 42 -5.52 12.15 -0.42
N GLY A 43 -5.90 11.48 0.66
CA GLY A 43 -7.22 10.86 0.84
C GLY A 43 -7.33 9.42 0.32
N ILE A 44 -6.21 8.75 0.04
CA ILE A 44 -6.20 7.33 -0.33
C ILE A 44 -6.61 6.50 0.89
N ASN A 45 -7.52 5.53 0.68
CA ASN A 45 -7.96 4.61 1.74
C ASN A 45 -7.80 3.13 1.34
N PHE A 46 -7.17 2.86 0.20
CA PHE A 46 -6.96 1.53 -0.34
C PHE A 46 -5.46 1.27 -0.46
N TYR A 47 -4.98 0.29 0.31
CA TYR A 47 -3.57 -0.06 0.41
C TYR A 47 -3.42 -1.56 0.13
N ASP A 48 -2.40 -1.90 -0.65
CA ASP A 48 -2.09 -3.27 -1.06
C ASP A 48 -0.74 -3.70 -0.47
N THR A 49 -0.73 -4.91 0.11
CA THR A 49 0.45 -5.52 0.72
C THR A 49 0.35 -7.05 0.65
N ALA A 50 1.44 -7.75 0.92
CA ALA A 50 1.50 -9.21 0.89
C ALA A 50 2.57 -9.76 1.84
N GLU A 51 2.39 -10.98 2.33
CA GLU A 51 3.38 -11.71 3.17
C GLU A 51 4.74 -11.88 2.47
N VAL A 52 4.72 -11.97 1.14
CA VAL A 52 5.92 -12.16 0.31
C VAL A 52 6.60 -10.84 -0.05
N TYR A 53 6.00 -9.69 0.26
CA TYR A 53 6.67 -8.40 0.05
C TYR A 53 7.77 -8.20 1.09
N PRO A 54 8.87 -7.50 0.75
CA PRO A 54 9.11 -6.76 -0.51
C PRO A 54 9.61 -7.61 -1.69
N VAL A 55 9.69 -7.02 -2.88
CA VAL A 55 10.27 -7.64 -4.09
C VAL A 55 11.67 -7.08 -4.38
N PRO A 56 12.70 -7.92 -4.60
CA PRO A 56 12.69 -9.38 -4.45
C PRO A 56 12.55 -9.80 -2.97
N PRO A 57 11.84 -10.91 -2.69
CA PRO A 57 11.64 -11.40 -1.33
C PRO A 57 12.93 -11.90 -0.72
N THR A 58 13.10 -11.66 0.58
CA THR A 58 14.14 -12.28 1.41
C THR A 58 13.50 -12.92 2.64
N ALA A 59 14.11 -13.98 3.18
CA ALA A 59 13.59 -14.66 4.37
C ALA A 59 13.61 -13.78 5.64
N GLU A 60 14.36 -12.68 5.63
CA GLU A 60 14.40 -11.70 6.73
C GLU A 60 13.23 -10.71 6.68
N LEU A 61 12.78 -10.36 5.47
CA LEU A 61 11.80 -9.28 5.25
C LEU A 61 10.39 -9.79 4.96
N ALA A 62 10.25 -10.98 4.38
CA ALA A 62 8.96 -11.64 4.17
C ALA A 62 8.41 -12.21 5.49
N GLY A 63 7.10 -12.12 5.72
CA GLY A 63 6.47 -12.50 7.00
C GLY A 63 4.96 -12.67 6.94
#